data_AF-A0A9D0L3I4-F1
#
_entry.id   AF-A0A9D0L3I4-F1
#
_cell.length_a   1.000
_cell.length_b   1.000
_cell.length_c   1.000
_cell.angle_alpha   90.00
_cell.angle_beta   90.00
_cell.angle_gamma   90.00
#
_symmetry.space_group_name_H-M   'P 1'
#
loop_
_entity.id
_entity.type
_entity.pdbx_description
1 polymer ?
#
loop_
_entity_poly.entity_id
_entity_poly.type
_entity_poly.pdbx_seq_one_letter_code
_entity_poly.pdbx_strand_id
1 'polypeptide(L)'
;QPYRLEMGTRLKTRRGANLYHYWGDTITKQINRCLRDHEDRTLVNLASGEYFKAVKPKALAGPVIECVFHDWKDKARTPNVISFVAKRARGTMARFIIDNRVDRAAGLKDFATERYRFQPKISTAKRLVFGRKFVPVGAAT
;
A
#
# COMPACT_ATOMS: atom_id res chain seq x y z
N GLN A 1 19.88 16.42 2.26
CA GLN A 1 20.35 16.60 0.87
C GLN A 1 19.37 15.93 -0.08
N PRO A 2 19.10 16.52 -1.26
CA PRO A 2 18.28 15.87 -2.29
C PRO A 2 19.00 14.64 -2.84
N TYR A 3 18.25 13.56 -3.11
CA TYR A 3 18.79 12.34 -3.71
C TYR A 3 17.79 11.72 -4.68
N ARG A 4 18.29 10.90 -5.61
CA ARG A 4 17.48 10.04 -6.49
C ARG A 4 18.12 8.67 -6.58
N LEU A 5 17.57 7.73 -5.81
CA LEU A 5 18.03 6.34 -5.76
C LEU A 5 16.82 5.44 -5.50
N GLU A 6 16.21 4.97 -6.57
CA GLU A 6 15.02 4.13 -6.50
C GLU A 6 15.40 2.72 -6.03
N MET A 7 14.49 2.04 -5.31
CA MET A 7 14.77 0.74 -4.71
C MET A 7 15.14 -0.34 -5.76
N GLY A 8 14.62 -0.23 -6.98
CA GLY A 8 14.93 -1.10 -8.10
C GLY A 8 16.30 -0.87 -8.76
N THR A 9 17.04 0.17 -8.39
CA THR A 9 18.35 0.47 -8.99
C THR A 9 19.35 -0.67 -8.76
N ARG A 10 19.95 -1.15 -9.85
CA ARG A 10 21.07 -2.10 -9.80
C ARG A 10 22.35 -1.35 -9.45
N LEU A 11 22.63 -1.27 -8.15
CA LEU A 11 23.86 -0.69 -7.61
C LEU A 11 24.68 -1.78 -6.94
N LYS A 12 25.86 -2.08 -7.48
CA LYS A 12 26.80 -3.02 -6.87
C LYS A 12 27.42 -2.38 -5.63
N THR A 13 27.30 -3.06 -4.50
CA THR A 13 27.89 -2.67 -3.21
C THR A 13 28.67 -3.86 -2.65
N ARG A 14 29.42 -3.65 -1.57
CA ARG A 14 30.05 -4.74 -0.80
C ARG A 14 29.04 -5.78 -0.29
N ARG A 15 27.76 -5.41 -0.17
CA ARG A 15 26.67 -6.25 0.35
C ARG A 15 25.83 -6.91 -0.75
N GLY A 16 26.17 -6.72 -2.02
CA GLY A 16 25.51 -7.39 -3.14
C GLY A 16 25.26 -6.50 -4.36
N ALA A 17 24.57 -7.04 -5.35
CA ALA A 17 24.42 -6.44 -6.69
C ALA A 17 23.31 -5.37 -6.82
N ASN A 18 22.48 -5.18 -5.78
CA ASN A 18 21.36 -4.23 -5.79
C ASN A 18 20.99 -3.81 -4.36
N LEU A 19 20.07 -2.85 -4.27
CA LEU A 19 19.63 -2.29 -2.99
C LEU A 19 18.86 -3.28 -2.11
N TYR A 20 18.16 -4.27 -2.71
CA TYR A 20 17.51 -5.33 -1.93
C TYR A 20 18.52 -6.17 -1.14
N HIS A 21 19.68 -6.48 -1.74
CA HIS A 21 20.76 -7.19 -1.03
C HIS A 21 21.41 -6.27 0.01
N TYR A 22 21.66 -5.02 -0.35
CA TYR A 22 22.26 -4.03 0.54
C TYR A 22 21.47 -3.87 1.85
N TRP A 23 20.14 -3.74 1.75
CA TRP A 23 19.26 -3.58 2.90
C TRP A 23 19.05 -4.87 3.68
N GLY A 24 19.12 -6.03 3.03
CA GLY A 24 19.01 -7.34 3.68
C GLY A 24 17.72 -7.47 4.49
N ASP A 25 17.86 -7.59 5.82
CA ASP A 25 16.75 -7.64 6.77
C ASP A 25 16.53 -6.34 7.57
N THR A 26 17.38 -5.32 7.34
CA THR A 26 17.41 -4.07 8.13
C THR A 26 16.05 -3.38 8.19
N ILE A 27 15.39 -3.22 7.04
CA ILE A 27 14.08 -2.57 6.95
C ILE A 27 13.03 -3.38 7.72
N THR A 28 13.06 -4.71 7.61
CA THR A 28 12.09 -5.58 8.29
C THR A 28 12.29 -5.54 9.81
N LYS A 29 13.54 -5.58 10.27
CA LYS A 29 13.89 -5.43 11.69
C LYS A 29 13.41 -4.09 12.25
N GLN A 30 13.56 -3.01 11.48
CA GLN A 30 13.10 -1.69 11.89
C GLN A 30 11.58 -1.61 11.95
N ILE A 31 10.85 -2.17 10.97
CA ILE A 31 9.39 -2.26 11.03
C ILE A 31 8.95 -3.03 12.27
N ASN A 32 9.53 -4.21 12.52
CA ASN A 32 9.23 -4.99 13.72
C ASN A 32 9.51 -4.24 15.01
N ARG A 33 10.54 -3.38 15.03
CA ARG A 33 10.80 -2.50 16.18
C ARG A 33 9.67 -1.51 16.39
N CYS A 34 9.24 -0.82 15.34
CA CYS A 34 8.11 0.11 15.45
C CYS A 34 6.83 -0.59 15.90
N LEU A 35 6.51 -1.76 15.32
CA LEU A 35 5.28 -2.50 15.64
C LEU A 35 5.17 -2.94 17.11
N ARG A 36 6.28 -3.05 17.85
CA ARG A 36 6.22 -3.50 19.26
C ARG A 36 5.44 -2.54 20.15
N ASP A 37 5.49 -1.25 19.85
CA ASP A 37 4.92 -0.18 20.67
C ASP A 37 3.44 0.07 20.36
N HIS A 38 2.84 -0.70 19.44
CA HIS A 38 1.42 -0.59 19.06
C HIS A 38 0.60 -1.75 19.62
N GLU A 39 -0.62 -1.43 20.07
CA GLU A 39 -1.63 -2.45 20.46
C GLU A 39 -2.06 -3.28 19.26
N ASP A 40 -2.42 -2.63 18.14
CA ASP A 40 -2.65 -3.28 16.86
C ASP A 40 -1.35 -3.25 16.04
N ARG A 41 -0.76 -4.44 15.85
CA ARG A 41 0.51 -4.61 15.13
C ARG A 41 0.35 -4.79 13.63
N THR A 42 -0.83 -4.47 13.08
CA THR A 42 -1.10 -4.59 11.66
C THR A 42 -0.24 -3.60 10.87
N LEU A 43 0.58 -4.13 9.95
CA LEU A 43 1.25 -3.33 8.95
C LEU A 43 0.32 -3.10 7.76
N VAL A 44 -0.10 -1.85 7.56
CA VAL A 44 -0.86 -1.45 6.37
C VAL A 44 0.10 -1.15 5.23
N ASN A 45 0.14 -2.03 4.23
CA ASN A 45 0.99 -1.88 3.06
C ASN A 45 0.32 -0.99 2.00
N LEU A 46 0.75 0.28 1.96
CA LEU A 46 0.42 1.26 0.92
C LEU A 46 1.60 1.57 -0.02
N ALA A 47 2.69 0.81 0.07
CA ALA A 47 3.86 1.00 -0.77
C ALA A 47 3.66 0.43 -2.18
N SER A 48 4.51 0.83 -3.13
CA SER A 48 4.61 0.09 -4.40
C SER A 48 5.27 -1.27 -4.16
N GLY A 49 5.04 -2.23 -5.07
CA GLY A 49 5.69 -3.54 -4.98
C GLY A 49 7.22 -3.45 -5.01
N GLU A 50 7.78 -2.46 -5.71
CA GLU A 50 9.22 -2.20 -5.76
C GLU A 50 9.80 -1.91 -4.37
N TYR A 51 9.16 -1.02 -3.60
CA TYR A 51 9.63 -0.69 -2.26
C TYR A 51 9.30 -1.79 -1.24
N PHE A 52 8.10 -2.40 -1.33
CA PHE A 52 7.72 -3.46 -0.41
C PHE A 52 8.56 -4.74 -0.57
N LYS A 53 9.18 -4.97 -1.75
CA LYS A 53 10.13 -6.07 -1.97
C LYS A 53 11.39 -6.00 -1.09
N ALA A 54 11.70 -4.82 -0.55
CA ALA A 54 12.79 -4.65 0.42
C ALA A 54 12.41 -5.16 1.83
N VAL A 55 11.12 -5.39 2.09
CA VAL A 55 10.60 -6.00 3.32
C VAL A 55 10.56 -7.53 3.17
N LYS A 56 10.70 -8.27 4.26
CA LYS A 56 10.61 -9.74 4.32
C LYS A 56 9.30 -10.13 5.03
N PRO A 57 8.18 -10.36 4.30
CA PRO A 57 6.88 -10.55 4.93
C PRO A 57 6.81 -11.71 5.91
N LYS A 58 7.54 -12.80 5.64
CA LYS A 58 7.61 -13.98 6.52
C LYS A 58 8.30 -13.71 7.87
N ALA A 59 9.05 -12.62 7.98
CA ALA A 59 9.78 -12.23 9.19
C ALA A 59 9.13 -11.05 9.92
N LEU A 60 7.95 -10.58 9.47
CA LEU A 60 7.21 -9.52 10.16
C LEU A 60 6.50 -10.07 11.40
N ALA A 61 6.53 -9.30 12.49
CA ALA A 61 5.96 -9.67 13.79
C ALA A 61 4.45 -9.35 13.92
N GLY A 62 3.80 -8.96 12.83
CA GLY A 62 2.39 -8.57 12.79
C GLY A 62 1.75 -8.90 11.44
N PRO A 63 0.41 -8.91 11.37
CA PRO A 63 -0.30 -9.16 10.13
C PRO A 63 -0.02 -8.04 9.13
N VAL A 64 -0.04 -8.38 7.84
CA VAL A 64 0.09 -7.40 6.76
C VAL A 64 -1.24 -7.32 6.03
N ILE A 65 -1.74 -6.09 5.88
CA ILE A 65 -2.89 -5.80 5.03
C ILE A 65 -2.44 -5.00 3.83
N GLU A 66 -2.70 -5.53 2.63
CA GLU A 66 -2.55 -4.79 1.39
C GLU A 66 -3.86 -4.05 1.06
N CYS A 67 -3.81 -2.72 0.91
CA CYS A 67 -4.94 -1.97 0.39
C CYS A 67 -4.79 -1.77 -1.12
N VAL A 68 -5.81 -2.18 -1.87
CA VAL A 68 -5.81 -2.17 -3.33
C VAL A 68 -6.94 -1.32 -3.85
N PHE A 69 -6.63 -0.44 -4.81
CA PHE A 69 -7.55 0.54 -5.35
C PHE A 69 -7.85 0.22 -6.81
N HIS A 70 -9.12 -0.05 -7.10
CA HIS A 70 -9.61 -0.39 -8.43
C HIS A 70 -10.49 0.72 -8.99
N ASP A 71 -10.30 1.02 -10.26
CA ASP A 71 -11.15 1.91 -11.03
C ASP A 71 -11.84 1.07 -12.11
N TRP A 72 -13.13 0.79 -11.94
CA TRP A 72 -13.89 0.00 -12.92
C TRP A 72 -14.56 0.90 -13.96
N LYS A 73 -14.62 0.43 -15.20
CA LYS A 73 -15.42 1.06 -16.27
C LYS A 73 -16.72 0.26 -16.41
N ASP A 74 -17.84 0.92 -16.73
CA ASP A 74 -19.17 0.27 -16.83
C ASP A 74 -19.22 -0.96 -17.74
N LYS A 75 -18.35 -1.01 -18.76
CA LYS A 75 -18.25 -2.13 -19.73
C LYS A 75 -17.08 -3.09 -19.47
N ALA A 76 -16.28 -2.88 -18.42
CA ALA A 76 -15.13 -3.74 -18.15
C ALA A 76 -15.57 -4.98 -17.36
N ARG A 77 -15.39 -6.17 -17.94
CA ARG A 77 -15.60 -7.47 -17.27
C ARG A 77 -14.63 -7.70 -16.09
N THR A 78 -13.58 -6.89 -15.98
CA THR A 78 -12.56 -6.98 -14.92
C THR A 78 -12.18 -5.58 -14.39
N PRO A 79 -12.07 -5.42 -13.06
CA PRO A 79 -11.66 -4.16 -12.46
C PRO A 79 -10.17 -3.92 -12.70
N ASN A 80 -9.81 -2.92 -13.49
CA ASN A 80 -8.42 -2.62 -13.83
C ASN A 80 -7.79 -1.68 -12.80
N VAL A 81 -6.56 -2.00 -12.37
CA VAL A 81 -5.76 -1.07 -11.56
C VAL A 81 -5.13 -0.04 -12.50
N ILE A 82 -5.60 1.21 -12.43
CA ILE A 82 -5.01 2.32 -13.19
C ILE A 82 -3.86 2.90 -12.37
N SER A 83 -2.63 2.66 -12.82
CA SER A 83 -1.39 2.84 -12.04
C SER A 83 -1.18 4.24 -11.43
N PHE A 84 -1.49 5.32 -12.18
CA PHE A 84 -1.37 6.70 -11.68
C PHE A 84 -2.36 7.00 -10.56
N VAL A 85 -3.60 6.55 -10.73
CA VAL A 85 -4.68 6.75 -9.78
C VAL A 85 -4.41 5.97 -8.49
N ALA A 86 -3.90 4.75 -8.60
CA ALA A 86 -3.58 3.91 -7.45
C ALA A 86 -2.51 4.55 -6.53
N LYS A 87 -1.54 5.30 -7.09
CA LYS A 87 -0.54 6.03 -6.28
C LYS A 87 -1.18 7.13 -5.44
N ARG A 88 -2.09 7.92 -6.05
CA ARG A 88 -2.85 8.95 -5.34
C ARG A 88 -3.75 8.33 -4.27
N ALA A 89 -4.43 7.23 -4.59
CA ALA A 89 -5.32 6.53 -3.68
C ALA A 89 -4.58 5.97 -2.43
N ARG A 90 -3.35 5.48 -2.60
CA ARG A 90 -2.48 5.10 -1.46
C ARG A 90 -2.20 6.29 -0.54
N GLY A 91 -1.88 7.44 -1.12
CA GLY A 91 -1.65 8.68 -0.36
C GLY A 91 -2.92 9.14 0.38
N THR A 92 -4.08 9.07 -0.25
CA THR A 92 -5.35 9.46 0.39
C THR A 92 -5.78 8.47 1.48
N MET A 93 -5.49 7.18 1.34
CA MET A 93 -5.67 6.20 2.42
C MET A 93 -4.74 6.47 3.60
N ALA A 94 -3.46 6.75 3.36
CA ALA A 94 -2.52 7.12 4.43
C ALA A 94 -3.01 8.37 5.17
N ARG A 95 -3.46 9.39 4.42
CA ARG A 95 -4.07 10.60 4.99
C ARG A 95 -5.32 10.29 5.80
N PHE A 96 -6.22 9.45 5.29
CA PHE A 96 -7.42 9.05 6.01
C PHE A 96 -7.10 8.39 7.36
N ILE A 97 -6.13 7.46 7.38
CA ILE A 97 -5.68 6.78 8.61
C ILE A 97 -5.21 7.81 9.65
N ILE A 98 -4.41 8.79 9.22
CA ILE A 98 -3.85 9.82 10.08
C ILE A 98 -4.94 10.80 10.56
N ASP A 99 -5.71 11.38 9.64
CA ASP A 99 -6.71 12.42 9.92
C ASP A 99 -7.83 11.89 10.83
N ASN A 100 -8.20 10.61 10.69
CA ASN A 100 -9.27 9.98 11.47
C ASN A 100 -8.75 9.16 12.66
N ARG A 101 -7.43 9.18 12.90
CA ARG A 101 -6.77 8.41 13.98
C ARG A 101 -7.18 6.94 14.00
N VAL A 102 -7.21 6.31 12.83
CA VAL A 102 -7.56 4.89 12.70
C VAL A 102 -6.48 4.06 13.37
N ASP A 103 -6.84 3.42 14.49
CA ASP A 103 -5.95 2.67 15.36
C ASP A 103 -6.13 1.15 15.25
N ARG A 104 -7.19 0.71 14.57
CA ARG A 104 -7.51 -0.71 14.32
C ARG A 104 -7.67 -1.00 12.84
N ALA A 105 -7.16 -2.15 12.41
CA ALA A 105 -7.26 -2.62 11.02
C ALA A 105 -8.70 -2.64 10.46
N ALA A 106 -9.70 -2.87 11.31
CA ALA A 106 -11.10 -2.88 10.93
C ALA A 106 -11.60 -1.52 10.40
N GLY A 107 -11.11 -0.41 10.96
CA GLY A 107 -11.51 0.95 10.58
C GLY A 107 -11.04 1.37 9.19
N LEU A 108 -10.10 0.63 8.58
CA LEU A 108 -9.69 0.85 7.19
C LEU A 108 -10.86 0.72 6.20
N LYS A 109 -11.88 -0.09 6.55
CA LYS A 109 -13.04 -0.34 5.70
C LYS A 109 -13.94 0.89 5.52
N ASP A 110 -13.83 1.88 6.42
CA ASP A 110 -14.61 3.11 6.38
C ASP A 110 -14.05 4.14 5.40
N PHE A 111 -12.92 3.85 4.76
CA PHE A 111 -12.33 4.69 3.74
C PHE A 111 -13.30 4.93 2.57
N ALA A 112 -13.68 6.20 2.40
CA ALA A 112 -14.70 6.65 1.46
C ALA A 112 -14.22 7.79 0.52
N THR A 113 -12.95 8.19 0.62
CA THR A 113 -12.36 9.34 -0.08
C THR A 113 -12.39 9.16 -1.59
N GLU A 114 -12.66 10.24 -2.34
CA GLU A 114 -12.72 10.24 -3.81
C GLU A 114 -13.62 9.14 -4.43
N ARG A 115 -14.75 8.84 -3.77
CA ARG A 115 -15.75 7.85 -4.19
C ARG A 115 -15.26 6.40 -4.14
N TYR A 116 -14.10 6.12 -3.57
CA TYR A 116 -13.73 4.75 -3.25
C TYR A 116 -14.70 4.17 -2.21
N ARG A 117 -15.01 2.89 -2.36
CA ARG A 117 -15.83 2.14 -1.41
C ARG A 117 -15.23 0.75 -1.21
N PHE A 118 -15.23 0.28 0.02
CA PHE A 118 -14.80 -1.07 0.35
C PHE A 118 -15.62 -2.12 -0.42
N GLN A 119 -14.94 -3.13 -0.96
CA GLN A 119 -15.52 -4.19 -1.79
C GLN A 119 -15.44 -5.53 -1.06
N PRO A 120 -16.42 -5.88 -0.21
CA PRO A 120 -16.33 -7.06 0.66
C PRO A 120 -16.21 -8.37 -0.12
N LYS A 121 -16.92 -8.50 -1.25
CA LYS A 121 -16.97 -9.73 -2.06
C LYS A 121 -15.62 -10.16 -2.65
N ILE A 122 -14.71 -9.21 -2.86
CA ILE A 122 -13.39 -9.46 -3.46
C ILE A 122 -12.24 -9.10 -2.50
N SER A 123 -12.57 -8.81 -1.24
CA SER A 123 -11.60 -8.57 -0.18
C SER A 123 -11.37 -9.83 0.65
N THR A 124 -10.19 -9.91 1.25
CA THR A 124 -9.83 -10.96 2.22
C THR A 124 -9.26 -10.32 3.48
N ALA A 125 -8.99 -11.12 4.51
CA ALA A 125 -8.36 -10.64 5.74
C ALA A 125 -6.99 -9.97 5.52
N LYS A 126 -6.26 -10.33 4.45
CA LYS A 126 -4.93 -9.79 4.14
C LYS A 126 -4.92 -8.78 2.98
N ARG A 127 -6.07 -8.60 2.31
CA ARG A 127 -6.18 -7.75 1.12
C ARG A 127 -7.53 -7.04 1.12
N LEU A 128 -7.51 -5.74 1.39
CA LEU A 128 -8.71 -4.91 1.36
C LEU A 128 -8.80 -4.21 0.01
N VAL A 129 -9.88 -4.48 -0.72
CA VAL A 129 -10.13 -3.90 -2.04
C VAL A 129 -11.10 -2.74 -1.90
N PHE A 130 -10.70 -1.59 -2.44
CA PHE A 130 -11.51 -0.39 -2.55
C PHE A 130 -11.72 -0.10 -4.02
N GLY A 131 -12.97 0.12 -4.40
CA GLY A 131 -13.32 0.33 -5.79
C GLY A 131 -14.13 1.60 -5.99
N ARG A 132 -13.97 2.19 -7.17
CA ARG A 132 -14.79 3.32 -7.63
C ARG A 132 -15.07 3.20 -9.12
N LYS A 133 -16.12 3.87 -9.56
CA LYS A 133 -16.40 4.07 -10.98
C LYS A 133 -15.37 5.02 -11.58
N PHE A 134 -14.69 4.58 -12.64
CA PHE A 134 -13.80 5.42 -13.43
C PHE A 134 -14.63 6.50 -14.12
N VAL A 135 -14.24 7.76 -13.93
CA VAL A 135 -14.80 8.89 -14.65
C VAL A 135 -13.66 9.52 -15.45
N PRO A 136 -13.76 9.56 -16.79
CA PRO A 136 -12.76 10.22 -17.63
C PRO A 136 -12.60 11.70 -17.23
N VAL A 137 -11.37 12.19 -17.30
CA VAL A 137 -11.10 13.63 -17.18
C VAL A 137 -11.78 14.32 -18.37
N GLY A 138 -12.72 15.24 -18.09
CA GLY A 138 -13.52 15.95 -19.11
C GLY A 138 -14.97 15.50 -19.24
N ALA A 139 -15.40 14.43 -18.56
CA ALA A 139 -16.79 13.96 -18.59
C ALA A 139 -17.67 14.53 -17.46
N ALA A 140 -17.14 15.47 -16.68
CA ALA A 140 -17.90 16.22 -15.68
C ALA A 140 -18.39 17.53 -16.32
N THR A 141 -19.58 17.48 -16.92
CA THR A 141 -20.50 18.61 -17.07
C THR A 141 -21.68 18.35 -16.17
#